data_AF-A0A958L1Q4-F1
#
_entry.id   AF-A0A958L1Q4-F1
#
_cell.length_a   1.000
_cell.length_b   1.000
_cell.length_c   1.000
_cell.angle_alpha   90.00
_cell.angle_beta   90.00
_cell.angle_gamma   90.00
#
_symmetry.space_group_name_H-M   'P 1'
#
loop_
_entity.id
_entity.type
_entity.pdbx_description
1 polymer ?
#
loop_
_entity_poly.entity_id
_entity_poly.type
_entity_poly.pdbx_seq_one_letter_code
_entity_poly.pdbx_strand_id
1 'polypeptide(L)'
;MILYLIERSERISELLEERPDLAPLCKRYVADDDDETEYLLVVDKDLKTVLNTLRLKVVGDTSHDDEGLMELEVEELEEDDEEGDIAVLSWHGDEDTQEAVEEMLESTLLPVLRKKDPTIRIVVHDHDGSPTQPHDQEGFHIHLASGVSGSPNAPVPDESWGHEYDGGEEMFHPSYSGFIIFDDGLFALAELIGERNFYIFPQLNDGEADAEVFSILIQKLAEYLDSSAEQRAEILRASQAERHARSRADYAKACDADFSAALTENREKMEKAQGRLDELTTKLVEQQRAVEQAEGEFRRLVERASTHQQRLEREFDDMLKIHGVKDAIVLPECIVVLTDCMYVEDPRDHQKREIGFMRFEIPLKGSDIRCFNLTRRGNNLGGSIGALHAPHVMGSARPCLGDMDKLIPQYLAEHRYATVVSLLLEHVQHFNWDNRHTPEQFLDGFPLVETTVSDGVASA
;
A
#
# COMPACT_ATOMS: atom_id res chain seq x y z
N MET A 1 -12.65 38.08 -56.17
CA MET A 1 -11.54 37.47 -56.93
C MET A 1 -10.59 38.61 -57.18
N ILE A 2 -9.43 38.61 -56.55
CA ILE A 2 -8.46 39.70 -56.69
C ILE A 2 -7.76 39.49 -58.03
N LEU A 3 -7.67 40.57 -58.80
CA LEU A 3 -6.99 40.61 -60.08
C LEU A 3 -5.83 41.59 -59.95
N TYR A 4 -4.66 41.16 -60.40
CA TYR A 4 -3.45 41.94 -60.35
C TYR A 4 -3.12 42.45 -61.74
N LEU A 5 -2.78 43.73 -61.83
CA LEU A 5 -2.26 44.37 -63.02
C LEU A 5 -0.75 44.50 -62.86
N ILE A 6 0.00 43.86 -63.77
CA ILE A 6 1.45 44.02 -63.85
C ILE A 6 1.73 44.82 -65.12
N GLU A 7 2.37 45.97 -64.99
CA GLU A 7 2.72 46.81 -66.15
C GLU A 7 3.58 46.00 -67.14
N ARG A 8 3.16 45.98 -68.40
CA ARG A 8 3.79 45.15 -69.42
C ARG A 8 4.96 45.91 -70.06
N SER A 9 6.17 45.66 -69.56
CA SER A 9 7.39 46.12 -70.20
C SER A 9 7.66 45.39 -71.53
N GLU A 10 8.52 45.96 -72.38
CA GLU A 10 9.00 45.31 -73.61
C GLU A 10 9.63 43.94 -73.29
N ARG A 11 10.37 43.87 -72.18
CA ARG A 11 11.02 42.65 -71.71
C ARG A 11 10.03 41.58 -71.24
N ILE A 12 9.02 41.97 -70.48
CA ILE A 12 7.92 41.06 -70.09
C ILE A 12 7.20 40.52 -71.34
N SER A 13 7.09 41.33 -72.40
CA SER A 13 6.51 40.89 -73.66
C SER A 13 7.35 39.82 -74.36
N GLU A 14 8.67 39.99 -74.40
CA GLU A 14 9.60 38.97 -74.91
C GLU A 14 9.50 37.66 -74.10
N LEU A 15 9.52 37.76 -72.77
CA LEU A 15 9.44 36.59 -71.88
C LEU A 15 8.14 35.79 -72.07
N LEU A 16 7.01 36.47 -72.33
CA LEU A 16 5.75 35.80 -72.65
C LEU A 16 5.75 35.11 -74.02
N GLU A 17 6.50 35.63 -75.00
CA GLU A 17 6.69 34.96 -76.28
C GLU A 17 7.57 33.70 -76.14
N GLU A 18 8.58 33.76 -75.28
CA GLU A 18 9.43 32.60 -74.94
C GLU A 18 8.70 31.55 -74.09
N ARG A 19 7.66 31.96 -73.35
CA ARG A 19 6.91 31.13 -72.39
C ARG A 19 5.41 31.03 -72.73
N PRO A 20 5.04 30.30 -73.79
CA PRO A 20 3.64 30.14 -74.20
C PRO A 20 2.79 29.41 -73.15
N ASP A 21 3.41 28.75 -72.17
CA ASP A 21 2.75 28.13 -71.01
C ASP A 21 2.11 29.15 -70.07
N LEU A 22 2.50 30.43 -70.12
CA LEU A 22 1.90 31.52 -69.32
C LEU A 22 0.66 32.14 -69.96
N ALA A 23 0.44 31.95 -71.25
CA ALA A 23 -0.72 32.49 -71.97
C ALA A 23 -2.10 32.15 -71.34
N PRO A 24 -2.35 30.95 -70.76
CA PRO A 24 -3.62 30.69 -70.06
C PRO A 24 -3.71 31.33 -68.66
N LEU A 25 -2.60 31.75 -68.06
CA LEU A 25 -2.53 32.30 -66.70
C LEU A 25 -2.66 33.83 -66.68
N CYS A 26 -2.27 34.48 -67.78
CA CYS A 26 -2.30 35.94 -67.93
C CYS A 26 -3.26 36.36 -69.04
N LYS A 27 -3.98 37.47 -68.86
CA LYS A 27 -4.71 38.13 -69.94
C LYS A 27 -4.12 39.50 -70.20
N ARG A 28 -4.02 39.88 -71.48
CA ARG A 28 -3.68 41.25 -71.85
C ARG A 28 -4.84 42.18 -71.48
N TYR A 29 -4.52 43.25 -70.77
CA TYR A 29 -5.44 44.33 -70.40
C TYR A 29 -4.85 45.65 -70.90
N VAL A 30 -5.68 46.54 -71.41
CA VAL A 30 -5.27 47.87 -71.89
C VAL A 30 -6.20 48.86 -71.18
N ALA A 31 -5.62 49.81 -70.46
CA ALA A 31 -6.43 50.83 -69.77
C ALA A 31 -7.10 51.77 -70.81
N ASP A 32 -8.31 52.24 -70.50
CA ASP A 32 -9.10 53.11 -71.41
C ASP A 32 -8.61 54.57 -71.44
N ASP A 33 -7.62 54.93 -70.62
CA ASP A 33 -7.02 56.26 -70.59
C ASP A 33 -5.97 56.44 -71.70
N ASP A 34 -5.80 57.69 -72.18
CA ASP A 34 -5.06 58.12 -73.39
C ASP A 34 -3.57 57.68 -73.50
N ASP A 35 -3.04 56.89 -72.55
CA ASP A 35 -1.61 56.59 -72.40
C ASP A 35 -1.14 55.26 -73.04
N GLU A 36 -2.01 54.50 -73.72
CA GLU A 36 -1.67 53.22 -74.41
C GLU A 36 -0.94 52.17 -73.54
N THR A 37 -0.90 52.32 -72.21
CA THR A 37 -0.22 51.40 -71.29
C THR A 37 -0.89 50.03 -71.27
N GLU A 38 -0.10 48.98 -71.48
CA GLU A 38 -0.56 47.59 -71.43
C GLU A 38 -0.23 46.96 -70.08
N TYR A 39 -1.15 46.13 -69.59
CA TYR A 39 -1.01 45.37 -68.37
C TYR A 39 -1.23 43.88 -68.60
N LEU A 40 -0.60 43.07 -67.75
CA LEU A 40 -0.94 41.67 -67.56
C LEU A 40 -1.91 41.53 -66.40
N LEU A 41 -3.09 41.05 -66.72
CA LEU A 41 -4.12 40.72 -65.76
C LEU A 41 -3.91 39.27 -65.29
N VAL A 42 -3.58 39.12 -64.01
CA VAL A 42 -3.31 37.82 -63.37
C VAL A 42 -4.28 37.61 -62.21
N VAL A 43 -4.88 36.43 -62.11
CA VAL A 43 -5.72 36.07 -60.95
C VAL A 43 -4.83 35.67 -59.78
N ASP A 44 -5.23 36.01 -58.57
CA ASP A 44 -4.48 35.76 -57.32
C ASP A 44 -3.86 34.37 -57.18
N LYS A 45 -4.64 33.32 -57.46
CA LYS A 45 -4.17 31.93 -57.40
C LYS A 45 -3.01 31.60 -58.35
N ASP A 46 -2.87 32.37 -59.43
CA ASP A 46 -1.87 32.15 -60.49
C ASP A 46 -0.72 33.19 -60.37
N LEU A 47 -0.82 34.19 -59.49
CA LEU A 47 0.15 35.30 -59.33
C LEU A 47 1.56 34.80 -58.99
N LYS A 48 1.71 33.93 -57.98
CA LYS A 48 3.02 33.40 -57.58
C LYS A 48 3.72 32.66 -58.74
N THR A 49 2.95 31.89 -59.50
CA THR A 49 3.48 31.16 -60.67
C THR A 49 3.95 32.12 -61.75
N VAL A 50 3.18 33.17 -62.04
CA VAL A 50 3.53 34.17 -63.05
C VAL A 50 4.77 34.97 -62.62
N LEU A 51 4.82 35.47 -61.38
CA LEU A 51 5.96 36.22 -60.85
C LEU A 51 7.25 35.39 -60.87
N ASN A 52 7.21 34.15 -60.37
CA ASN A 52 8.36 33.26 -60.37
C ASN A 52 8.83 32.91 -61.79
N THR A 53 7.88 32.71 -62.72
CA THR A 53 8.22 32.32 -64.09
C THR A 53 8.82 33.49 -64.89
N LEU A 54 8.32 34.70 -64.66
CA LEU A 54 8.82 35.92 -65.29
C LEU A 54 10.00 36.54 -64.54
N ARG A 55 10.44 35.95 -63.43
CA ARG A 55 11.53 36.45 -62.57
C ARG A 55 11.28 37.88 -62.07
N LEU A 56 10.06 38.12 -61.58
CA LEU A 56 9.62 39.43 -61.09
C LEU A 56 9.42 39.39 -59.57
N LYS A 57 9.83 40.46 -58.88
CA LYS A 57 9.57 40.69 -57.46
C LYS A 57 8.65 41.90 -57.30
N VAL A 58 7.65 41.79 -56.43
CA VAL A 58 6.80 42.92 -56.06
C VAL A 58 7.59 43.87 -55.16
N VAL A 59 7.74 45.11 -55.59
CA VAL A 59 8.45 46.17 -54.84
C VAL A 59 7.51 47.21 -54.25
N GLY A 60 6.26 47.27 -54.72
CA GLY A 60 5.22 48.12 -54.19
C GLY A 60 3.83 47.75 -54.69
N ASP A 61 2.81 48.27 -54.01
CA ASP A 61 1.41 48.17 -54.41
C ASP A 61 0.77 49.56 -54.58
N THR A 62 0.43 49.91 -55.82
CA THR A 62 -0.14 51.23 -56.14
C THR A 62 -1.66 51.17 -56.19
N SER A 63 -2.27 51.21 -55.01
CA SER A 63 -3.69 51.50 -54.77
C SER A 63 -4.74 50.53 -55.34
N HIS A 64 -5.91 50.53 -54.69
CA HIS A 64 -7.12 49.84 -55.14
C HIS A 64 -7.94 50.81 -55.99
N ASP A 65 -8.34 50.39 -57.19
CA ASP A 65 -9.52 50.98 -57.81
C ASP A 65 -10.79 50.41 -57.15
N ASP A 66 -11.92 51.12 -57.30
CA ASP A 66 -13.22 50.68 -56.76
C ASP A 66 -13.74 49.38 -57.43
N GLU A 67 -13.02 48.82 -58.40
CA GLU A 67 -13.37 47.61 -59.16
C GLU A 67 -12.62 46.35 -58.69
N GLY A 68 -11.69 46.48 -57.75
CA GLY A 68 -10.95 45.36 -57.14
C GLY A 68 -9.77 44.87 -57.97
N LEU A 69 -9.22 45.74 -58.84
CA LEU A 69 -7.92 45.55 -59.47
C LEU A 69 -6.83 46.10 -58.55
N MET A 70 -5.70 45.41 -58.49
CA MET A 70 -4.53 45.81 -57.72
C MET A 70 -3.34 45.93 -58.66
N GLU A 71 -2.83 47.15 -58.82
CA GLU A 71 -1.61 47.38 -59.60
C GLU A 71 -0.38 47.00 -58.76
N LEU A 72 0.49 46.17 -59.32
CA LEU A 72 1.73 45.74 -58.70
C LEU A 72 2.89 46.44 -59.39
N GLU A 73 3.66 47.19 -58.60
CA GLU A 73 4.98 47.64 -59.03
C GLU A 73 5.94 46.46 -58.89
N VAL A 74 6.48 46.01 -60.01
CA VAL A 74 7.38 44.86 -60.08
C VAL A 74 8.75 45.28 -60.60
N GLU A 75 9.79 44.72 -60.02
CA GLU A 75 11.15 44.82 -60.52
C GLU A 75 11.63 43.45 -61.02
N GLU A 76 12.45 43.46 -62.06
CA GLU A 76 13.15 42.26 -62.54
C GLU A 76 14.19 41.85 -61.49
N LEU A 77 14.25 40.56 -61.20
CA LEU A 77 15.34 39.99 -60.41
C LEU A 77 16.60 40.01 -61.29
N GLU A 78 17.63 40.74 -60.88
CA GLU A 78 18.93 40.71 -61.56
C GLU A 78 19.51 39.29 -61.50
N GLU A 79 20.21 38.83 -62.56
CA GLU A 79 20.77 37.45 -62.63
C GLU A 79 21.78 37.15 -61.49
N ASP A 80 22.27 38.18 -60.80
CA ASP A 80 23.19 38.07 -59.66
C ASP A 80 22.48 38.02 -58.28
N ASP A 81 21.16 38.20 -58.21
CA ASP A 81 20.37 38.01 -56.97
C ASP A 81 20.01 36.52 -56.72
N GLU A 82 20.60 35.58 -57.47
CA GLU A 82 20.51 34.13 -57.22
C GLU A 82 21.48 33.65 -56.11
N GLU A 83 21.86 34.52 -55.16
CA GLU A 83 22.31 34.04 -53.85
C GLU A 83 21.09 33.43 -53.13
N GLY A 84 20.89 32.13 -53.30
CA GLY A 84 19.87 31.38 -52.56
C GLY A 84 19.98 31.66 -51.07
N ASP A 85 19.03 32.46 -50.57
CA ASP A 85 19.01 32.98 -49.22
C ASP A 85 18.93 31.87 -48.17
N ILE A 86 19.77 32.00 -47.14
CA ILE A 86 19.50 31.42 -45.82
C ILE A 86 18.59 32.40 -45.10
N ALA A 87 17.43 31.94 -44.66
CA ALA A 87 16.46 32.73 -43.92
C ALA A 87 16.34 32.19 -42.50
N VAL A 88 16.86 32.93 -41.52
CA VAL A 88 16.65 32.63 -40.11
C VAL A 88 15.36 33.35 -39.66
N LEU A 89 14.29 32.58 -39.44
CA LEU A 89 12.98 33.15 -39.07
C LEU A 89 12.86 33.43 -37.57
N SER A 90 13.53 32.61 -36.76
CA SER A 90 13.62 32.79 -35.31
C SER A 90 14.96 32.26 -34.81
N TRP A 91 15.61 33.05 -33.95
CA TRP A 91 16.88 32.75 -33.30
C TRP A 91 16.84 33.32 -31.89
N HIS A 92 17.18 32.50 -30.87
CA HIS A 92 17.23 32.96 -29.48
C HIS A 92 18.64 33.39 -29.03
N GLY A 93 19.66 33.23 -29.88
CA GLY A 93 21.03 33.64 -29.59
C GLY A 93 21.35 35.08 -29.98
N ASP A 94 22.59 35.49 -29.75
CA ASP A 94 23.09 36.78 -30.23
C ASP A 94 23.32 36.83 -31.76
N GLU A 95 23.44 38.05 -32.29
CA GLU A 95 23.59 38.34 -33.72
C GLU A 95 24.89 37.74 -34.29
N ASP A 96 25.97 37.75 -33.50
CA ASP A 96 27.27 37.18 -33.89
C ASP A 96 27.17 35.65 -34.07
N THR A 97 26.43 34.98 -33.18
CA THR A 97 26.20 33.52 -33.26
C THR A 97 25.28 33.17 -34.42
N GLN A 98 24.26 34.01 -34.70
CA GLN A 98 23.42 33.85 -35.87
C GLN A 98 24.23 33.94 -37.16
N GLU A 99 25.08 34.97 -37.30
CA GLU A 99 25.94 35.16 -38.48
C GLU A 99 26.90 33.97 -38.68
N ALA A 100 27.50 33.47 -37.59
CA ALA A 100 28.36 32.29 -37.65
C ALA A 100 27.63 31.02 -38.10
N VAL A 101 26.37 30.83 -37.67
CA VAL A 101 25.52 29.72 -38.11
C VAL A 101 25.13 29.86 -39.57
N GLU A 102 24.80 31.06 -40.02
CA GLU A 102 24.51 31.36 -41.43
C GLU A 102 25.74 31.03 -42.30
N GLU A 103 26.93 31.53 -41.95
CA GLU A 103 28.19 31.26 -42.67
C GLU A 103 28.50 29.75 -42.72
N MET A 104 28.26 29.04 -41.62
CA MET A 104 28.47 27.58 -41.54
C MET A 104 27.50 26.82 -42.46
N LEU A 105 26.21 27.16 -42.43
CA LEU A 105 25.19 26.55 -43.27
C LEU A 105 25.45 26.85 -44.75
N GLU A 106 25.88 28.06 -45.06
CA GLU A 106 26.23 28.51 -46.42
C GLU A 106 27.44 27.76 -46.96
N SER A 107 28.48 27.61 -46.15
CA SER A 107 29.72 26.94 -46.57
C SER A 107 29.60 25.41 -46.63
N THR A 108 28.73 24.81 -45.81
CA THR A 108 28.68 23.35 -45.62
C THR A 108 27.45 22.71 -46.28
N LEU A 109 26.25 23.17 -45.95
CA LEU A 109 25.01 22.48 -46.31
C LEU A 109 24.44 22.96 -47.64
N LEU A 110 24.46 24.28 -47.88
CA LEU A 110 23.92 24.91 -49.07
C LEU A 110 24.53 24.37 -50.38
N PRO A 111 25.86 24.13 -50.50
CA PRO A 111 26.44 23.60 -51.73
C PRO A 111 25.95 22.18 -52.03
N VAL A 112 25.69 21.37 -50.99
CA VAL A 112 25.16 20.00 -51.14
C VAL A 112 23.70 20.03 -51.58
N LEU A 113 22.90 20.92 -51.01
CA LEU A 113 21.49 21.08 -51.37
C LEU A 113 21.33 21.63 -52.80
N ARG A 114 22.13 22.63 -53.20
CA ARG A 114 22.09 23.24 -54.54
C ARG A 114 22.45 22.29 -55.67
N LYS A 115 23.23 21.23 -55.41
CA LYS A 115 23.45 20.15 -56.39
C LYS A 115 22.15 19.47 -56.83
N LYS A 116 21.13 19.46 -55.96
CA LYS A 116 19.82 18.82 -56.22
C LYS A 116 18.77 19.83 -56.66
N ASP A 117 18.76 21.01 -56.04
CA ASP A 117 17.82 22.09 -56.33
C ASP A 117 18.55 23.44 -56.20
N PRO A 118 18.91 24.11 -57.32
CA PRO A 118 19.63 25.38 -57.30
C PRO A 118 18.90 26.50 -56.56
N THR A 119 17.58 26.42 -56.43
CA THR A 119 16.72 27.46 -55.84
C THR A 119 16.40 27.23 -54.37
N ILE A 120 16.99 26.18 -53.77
CA ILE A 120 16.66 25.78 -52.41
C ILE A 120 17.10 26.84 -51.39
N ARG A 121 16.16 27.20 -50.52
CA ARG A 121 16.38 28.09 -49.38
C ARG A 121 16.48 27.27 -48.11
N ILE A 122 17.38 27.66 -47.21
CA ILE A 122 17.46 27.06 -45.87
C ILE A 122 16.68 27.96 -44.92
N VAL A 123 15.74 27.38 -44.18
CA VAL A 123 14.91 28.10 -43.21
C VAL A 123 15.19 27.55 -41.82
N VAL A 124 15.77 28.35 -40.95
CA VAL A 124 16.05 27.98 -39.57
C VAL A 124 14.91 28.47 -38.67
N HIS A 125 14.35 27.55 -37.89
CA HIS A 125 13.30 27.80 -36.94
C HIS A 125 13.74 27.37 -35.55
N ASP A 126 13.76 28.32 -34.63
CA ASP A 126 13.83 28.03 -33.21
C ASP A 126 12.42 27.99 -32.59
N HIS A 127 12.09 26.86 -31.96
CA HIS A 127 10.76 26.58 -31.41
C HIS A 127 10.69 26.65 -29.88
N ASP A 128 11.78 27.03 -29.21
CA ASP A 128 11.83 27.17 -27.74
C ASP A 128 11.23 25.95 -27.01
N GLY A 129 11.68 24.75 -27.40
CA GLY A 129 11.22 23.51 -26.77
C GLY A 129 9.82 23.05 -27.17
N SER A 130 9.24 23.59 -28.25
CA SER A 130 7.92 23.19 -28.76
C SER A 130 8.02 22.21 -29.95
N PRO A 131 7.18 21.15 -29.98
CA PRO A 131 7.15 20.23 -31.12
C PRO A 131 6.53 20.88 -32.36
N THR A 132 7.09 20.60 -33.53
CA THR A 132 6.63 21.17 -34.81
C THR A 132 6.50 20.10 -35.88
N GLN A 133 5.34 20.08 -36.55
CA GLN A 133 5.09 19.16 -37.66
C GLN A 133 6.00 19.47 -38.86
N PRO A 134 6.40 18.46 -39.66
CA PRO A 134 7.20 18.68 -40.85
C PRO A 134 6.54 19.69 -41.80
N HIS A 135 7.33 20.61 -42.34
CA HIS A 135 6.85 21.56 -43.34
C HIS A 135 6.78 20.88 -44.71
N ASP A 136 5.65 21.08 -45.39
CA ASP A 136 5.42 20.65 -46.77
C ASP A 136 5.81 21.72 -47.81
N GLN A 137 6.31 22.88 -47.36
CA GLN A 137 6.62 24.04 -48.20
C GLN A 137 7.93 23.88 -48.99
N GLU A 138 8.18 24.80 -49.93
CA GLU A 138 9.45 24.90 -50.66
C GLU A 138 10.57 25.33 -49.72
N GLY A 139 11.69 24.59 -49.71
CA GLY A 139 12.85 24.87 -48.88
C GLY A 139 13.37 23.65 -48.12
N PHE A 140 14.49 23.85 -47.42
CA PHE A 140 15.06 22.94 -46.44
C PHE A 140 14.92 23.58 -45.06
N HIS A 141 14.25 22.91 -44.13
CA HIS A 141 13.91 23.44 -42.83
C HIS A 141 14.79 22.81 -41.75
N ILE A 142 15.41 23.63 -40.92
CA ILE A 142 16.14 23.23 -39.72
C ILE A 142 15.33 23.68 -38.51
N HIS A 143 14.99 22.74 -37.63
CA HIS A 143 14.20 22.96 -36.43
C HIS A 143 15.11 22.80 -35.20
N LEU A 144 15.38 23.87 -34.47
CA LEU A 144 16.19 23.86 -33.26
C LEU A 144 15.31 23.62 -32.03
N ALA A 145 15.88 22.93 -31.04
CA ALA A 145 15.21 22.58 -29.78
C ALA A 145 13.80 22.02 -29.99
N SER A 146 13.63 21.12 -30.97
CA SER A 146 12.30 20.71 -31.45
C SER A 146 12.28 19.26 -31.92
N GLY A 147 11.08 18.67 -31.91
CA GLY A 147 10.80 17.34 -32.45
C GLY A 147 9.44 17.30 -33.15
N VAL A 148 9.17 16.26 -33.93
CA VAL A 148 7.87 16.15 -34.66
C VAL A 148 6.67 16.07 -33.73
N SER A 149 6.85 15.46 -32.56
CA SER A 149 5.77 15.22 -31.60
C SER A 149 6.32 14.96 -30.21
N GLY A 150 5.48 15.14 -29.20
CA GLY A 150 5.82 14.89 -27.80
C GLY A 150 6.26 16.15 -27.06
N SER A 151 6.72 15.95 -25.83
CA SER A 151 7.38 16.98 -25.02
C SER A 151 8.86 16.59 -24.85
N PRO A 152 9.77 17.55 -24.64
CA PRO A 152 11.12 17.22 -24.21
C PRO A 152 11.03 16.45 -22.89
N ASN A 153 11.67 15.28 -22.83
CA ASN A 153 11.72 14.42 -21.65
C ASN A 153 12.84 13.37 -21.74
N ALA A 154 13.66 13.43 -22.79
CA ALA A 154 14.88 12.65 -22.90
C ALA A 154 15.98 13.39 -22.14
N PRO A 155 16.81 12.71 -21.33
CA PRO A 155 17.94 13.36 -20.70
C PRO A 155 18.94 13.83 -21.75
N VAL A 156 19.40 15.08 -21.63
CA VAL A 156 20.53 15.58 -22.42
C VAL A 156 21.82 14.91 -21.91
N PRO A 157 22.70 14.43 -22.81
CA PRO A 157 23.98 13.89 -22.37
C PRO A 157 24.88 14.99 -21.78
N ASP A 158 25.62 14.67 -20.72
CA ASP A 158 26.59 15.60 -20.12
C ASP A 158 27.69 16.00 -21.12
N GLU A 159 28.01 15.14 -22.09
CA GLU A 159 29.05 15.33 -23.10
C GLU A 159 28.62 14.68 -24.43
N SER A 160 28.95 15.31 -25.57
CA SER A 160 28.83 14.69 -26.89
C SER A 160 30.06 14.99 -27.75
N TRP A 161 30.64 13.93 -28.33
CA TRP A 161 31.85 13.99 -29.16
C TRP A 161 33.06 14.70 -28.51
N GLY A 162 33.20 14.68 -27.18
CA GLY A 162 34.28 15.40 -26.49
C GLY A 162 33.90 16.78 -25.95
N HIS A 163 32.69 17.25 -26.23
CA HIS A 163 32.23 18.60 -25.89
C HIS A 163 31.16 18.52 -24.79
N GLU A 164 31.37 19.26 -23.70
CA GLU A 164 30.39 19.39 -22.61
C GLU A 164 29.17 20.16 -23.12
N TYR A 165 27.97 19.64 -22.86
CA TYR A 165 26.72 20.33 -23.16
C TYR A 165 26.37 21.27 -22.01
N ASP A 166 26.27 22.57 -22.30
CA ASP A 166 25.71 23.55 -21.36
C ASP A 166 24.19 23.76 -21.60
N GLY A 167 23.62 23.07 -22.59
CA GLY A 167 22.20 23.04 -22.95
C GLY A 167 21.25 22.54 -21.85
N GLY A 168 19.94 22.78 -22.01
CA GLY A 168 18.90 22.50 -21.02
C GLY A 168 18.82 21.05 -20.48
N GLU A 169 17.98 20.81 -19.46
CA GLU A 169 17.92 19.51 -18.76
C GLU A 169 17.28 18.38 -19.58
N GLU A 170 16.46 18.72 -20.59
CA GLU A 170 15.66 17.77 -21.36
C GLU A 170 15.72 18.07 -22.86
N MET A 171 15.71 17.02 -23.68
CA MET A 171 15.60 17.10 -25.15
C MET A 171 14.45 16.23 -25.67
N PHE A 172 14.13 16.40 -26.95
CA PHE A 172 13.16 15.57 -27.64
C PHE A 172 13.68 14.17 -27.97
N HIS A 173 12.76 13.20 -28.05
CA HIS A 173 13.05 11.91 -28.63
C HIS A 173 12.90 11.94 -30.16
N PRO A 174 13.73 11.18 -30.91
CA PRO A 174 13.52 11.03 -32.33
C PRO A 174 12.22 10.31 -32.64
N SER A 175 11.63 10.63 -33.79
CA SER A 175 10.45 9.96 -34.33
C SER A 175 10.76 8.55 -34.87
N TYR A 176 12.04 8.28 -35.19
CA TYR A 176 12.50 7.07 -35.86
C TYR A 176 11.93 6.85 -37.25
N SER A 177 11.44 7.92 -37.89
CA SER A 177 10.92 7.89 -39.25
C SER A 177 11.97 8.30 -40.30
N GLY A 178 13.09 8.88 -39.84
CA GLY A 178 14.11 9.49 -40.68
C GLY A 178 15.54 8.99 -40.44
N PHE A 179 16.49 9.78 -40.93
CA PHE A 179 17.92 9.59 -40.67
C PHE A 179 18.29 10.26 -39.35
N ILE A 180 18.66 9.47 -38.35
CA ILE A 180 18.99 9.95 -37.01
C ILE A 180 20.51 10.03 -36.85
N ILE A 181 20.98 11.15 -36.31
CA ILE A 181 22.37 11.37 -35.92
C ILE A 181 22.50 11.10 -34.42
N PHE A 182 23.40 10.17 -34.10
CA PHE A 182 23.73 9.77 -32.73
C PHE A 182 25.12 10.29 -32.38
N ASP A 183 25.32 10.65 -31.11
CA ASP A 183 26.65 10.85 -30.53
C ASP A 183 27.36 9.51 -30.21
N ASP A 184 28.54 9.58 -29.59
CA ASP A 184 29.29 8.39 -29.16
C ASP A 184 28.62 7.63 -27.99
N GLY A 185 27.81 8.31 -27.16
CA GLY A 185 26.96 7.71 -26.13
C GLY A 185 25.71 7.01 -26.68
N LEU A 186 25.39 7.25 -27.95
CA LEU A 186 24.15 6.92 -28.68
C LEU A 186 22.91 7.67 -28.19
N PHE A 187 23.09 8.88 -27.72
CA PHE A 187 22.05 9.88 -27.63
C PHE A 187 21.70 10.36 -29.04
N ALA A 188 20.42 10.29 -29.39
CA ALA A 188 19.94 10.87 -30.63
C ALA A 188 19.94 12.39 -30.45
N LEU A 189 20.73 13.09 -31.27
CA LEU A 189 20.87 14.55 -31.20
C LEU A 189 20.08 15.24 -32.31
N ALA A 190 19.89 14.58 -33.45
CA ALA A 190 19.11 15.13 -34.54
C ALA A 190 18.45 14.05 -35.41
N GLU A 191 17.42 14.42 -36.17
CA GLU A 191 16.77 13.56 -37.16
C GLU A 191 16.36 14.34 -38.42
N LEU A 192 16.78 13.86 -39.59
CA LEU A 192 16.28 14.30 -40.87
C LEU A 192 15.06 13.47 -41.28
N ILE A 193 13.91 14.11 -41.40
CA ILE A 193 12.63 13.51 -41.77
C ILE A 193 12.28 13.89 -43.20
N GLY A 194 12.01 12.86 -44.01
CA GLY A 194 11.95 13.01 -45.46
C GLY A 194 13.32 13.43 -46.02
N GLU A 195 13.32 14.44 -46.87
CA GLU A 195 14.56 15.02 -47.44
C GLU A 195 14.73 16.51 -47.12
N ARG A 196 13.86 17.08 -46.28
CA ARG A 196 13.74 18.55 -46.11
C ARG A 196 13.60 19.05 -44.68
N ASN A 197 13.26 18.21 -43.71
CA ASN A 197 13.00 18.69 -42.34
C ASN A 197 14.03 18.08 -41.38
N PHE A 198 15.00 18.86 -40.96
CA PHE A 198 16.05 18.45 -40.04
C PHE A 198 15.76 18.97 -38.63
N TYR A 199 15.55 18.07 -37.68
CA TYR A 199 15.25 18.40 -36.30
C TYR A 199 16.49 18.20 -35.45
N ILE A 200 16.86 19.22 -34.68
CA ILE A 200 17.90 19.15 -33.65
C ILE A 200 17.17 19.16 -32.30
N PHE A 201 17.36 18.09 -31.53
CA PHE A 201 16.59 17.83 -30.31
C PHE A 201 17.03 18.63 -29.08
N PRO A 202 18.34 18.75 -28.77
CA PRO A 202 18.76 19.52 -27.62
C PRO A 202 18.62 21.02 -27.91
N GLN A 203 18.45 21.78 -26.84
CA GLN A 203 18.64 23.22 -26.87
C GLN A 203 20.14 23.50 -26.93
N LEU A 204 20.55 24.21 -27.98
CA LEU A 204 21.92 24.69 -28.16
C LEU A 204 21.96 26.13 -27.68
N ASN A 205 22.85 26.44 -26.73
CA ASN A 205 23.11 27.80 -26.28
C ASN A 205 24.24 28.43 -27.12
N ASP A 206 24.48 29.73 -26.94
CA ASP A 206 25.56 30.48 -27.63
C ASP A 206 26.98 30.13 -27.13
N GLY A 207 27.20 28.90 -26.65
CA GLY A 207 28.49 28.42 -26.16
C GLY A 207 29.36 27.84 -27.29
N GLU A 208 30.68 27.97 -27.15
CA GLU A 208 31.65 27.39 -28.10
C GLU A 208 31.45 25.86 -28.28
N ALA A 209 31.13 25.16 -27.19
CA ALA A 209 30.85 23.72 -27.24
C ALA A 209 29.59 23.37 -28.04
N ASP A 210 28.51 24.12 -27.84
CA ASP A 210 27.24 23.91 -28.55
C ASP A 210 27.37 24.25 -30.04
N ALA A 211 28.16 25.28 -30.39
CA ALA A 211 28.50 25.62 -31.77
C ALA A 211 29.30 24.50 -32.48
N GLU A 212 30.25 23.87 -31.79
CA GLU A 212 31.00 22.72 -32.32
C GLU A 212 30.08 21.50 -32.52
N VAL A 213 29.18 21.23 -31.58
CA VAL A 213 28.20 20.16 -31.70
C VAL A 213 27.25 20.43 -32.89
N PHE A 214 26.78 21.66 -33.04
CA PHE A 214 25.98 22.07 -34.20
C PHE A 214 26.74 21.85 -35.52
N SER A 215 28.00 22.27 -35.57
CA SER A 215 28.88 22.06 -36.74
C SER A 215 29.00 20.59 -37.11
N ILE A 216 29.23 19.71 -36.14
CA ILE A 216 29.31 18.26 -36.36
C ILE A 216 27.97 17.71 -36.89
N LEU A 217 26.84 18.18 -36.37
CA LEU A 217 25.50 17.78 -36.85
C LEU A 217 25.28 18.18 -38.31
N ILE A 218 25.59 19.44 -38.66
CA ILE A 218 25.46 19.95 -40.03
C ILE A 218 26.41 19.22 -40.98
N GLN A 219 27.65 18.96 -40.57
CA GLN A 219 28.61 18.20 -41.37
C GLN A 219 28.10 16.77 -41.65
N LYS A 220 27.65 16.05 -40.61
CA LYS A 220 27.10 14.70 -40.76
C LYS A 220 25.85 14.67 -41.66
N LEU A 221 25.01 15.70 -41.56
CA LEU A 221 23.85 15.87 -42.43
C LEU A 221 24.28 16.11 -43.89
N ALA A 222 25.24 17.00 -44.12
CA ALA A 222 25.78 17.29 -45.45
C ALA A 222 26.40 16.04 -46.10
N GLU A 223 27.20 15.28 -45.35
CA GLU A 223 27.77 13.99 -45.78
C GLU A 223 26.68 12.99 -46.18
N TYR A 224 25.61 12.89 -45.37
CA TYR A 224 24.46 12.04 -45.69
C TYR A 224 23.73 12.50 -46.96
N LEU A 225 23.51 13.80 -47.12
CA LEU A 225 22.77 14.35 -48.27
C LEU A 225 23.57 14.28 -49.59
N ASP A 226 24.90 14.42 -49.53
CA ASP A 226 25.80 14.30 -50.69
C ASP A 226 26.01 12.83 -51.11
N SER A 227 25.73 11.89 -50.20
CA SER A 227 25.82 10.46 -50.48
C SER A 227 24.77 10.01 -51.51
N SER A 228 25.18 9.04 -52.35
CA SER A 228 24.28 8.39 -53.29
C SER A 228 23.11 7.69 -52.57
N ALA A 229 22.01 7.44 -53.29
CA ALA A 229 20.85 6.73 -52.72
C ALA A 229 21.23 5.34 -52.16
N GLU A 230 22.17 4.63 -52.80
CA GLU A 230 22.66 3.33 -52.33
C GLU A 230 23.45 3.44 -51.02
N GLN A 231 24.33 4.44 -50.91
CA GLN A 231 25.09 4.71 -49.69
C GLN A 231 24.17 5.15 -48.54
N ARG A 232 23.20 6.04 -48.82
CA ARG A 232 22.19 6.45 -47.82
C ARG A 232 21.40 5.25 -47.28
N ALA A 233 20.99 4.34 -48.16
CA ALA A 233 20.31 3.12 -47.75
C ALA A 233 21.20 2.20 -46.89
N GLU A 234 22.50 2.11 -47.19
CA GLU A 234 23.43 1.32 -46.38
C GLU A 234 23.70 1.95 -45.02
N ILE A 235 23.88 3.28 -44.93
CA ILE A 235 24.01 4.01 -43.67
C ILE A 235 22.79 3.78 -42.79
N LEU A 236 21.58 3.88 -43.35
CA LEU A 236 20.33 3.62 -42.63
C LEU A 236 20.24 2.16 -42.14
N ARG A 237 20.62 1.18 -42.98
CA ARG A 237 20.63 -0.24 -42.57
C ARG A 237 21.64 -0.51 -41.46
N ALA A 238 22.85 0.05 -41.56
CA ALA A 238 23.89 -0.12 -40.56
C ALA A 238 23.47 0.48 -39.21
N SER A 239 22.97 1.72 -39.22
CA SER A 239 22.42 2.40 -38.04
C SER A 239 21.24 1.62 -37.43
N GLN A 240 20.33 1.09 -38.26
CA GLN A 240 19.24 0.26 -37.78
C GLN A 240 19.73 -1.06 -37.15
N ALA A 241 20.70 -1.73 -37.76
CA ALA A 241 21.26 -2.98 -37.26
C ALA A 241 21.98 -2.79 -35.90
N GLU A 242 22.77 -1.73 -35.78
CA GLU A 242 23.46 -1.37 -34.54
C GLU A 242 22.46 -1.06 -33.41
N ARG A 243 21.43 -0.25 -33.69
CA ARG A 243 20.35 0.02 -32.74
C ARG A 243 19.66 -1.25 -32.28
N HIS A 244 19.27 -2.13 -33.21
CA HIS A 244 18.65 -3.40 -32.85
C HIS A 244 19.55 -4.27 -31.97
N ALA A 245 20.86 -4.31 -32.25
CA ALA A 245 21.81 -5.07 -31.45
C ALA A 245 21.89 -4.52 -30.01
N ARG A 246 21.96 -3.20 -29.83
CA ARG A 246 22.02 -2.57 -28.51
C ARG A 246 20.71 -2.66 -27.75
N SER A 247 19.58 -2.34 -28.39
CA SER A 247 18.25 -2.48 -27.75
C SER A 247 18.01 -3.92 -27.28
N ARG A 248 18.52 -4.92 -28.02
CA ARG A 248 18.47 -6.32 -27.58
C ARG A 248 19.36 -6.57 -26.36
N ALA A 249 20.54 -5.98 -26.29
CA ALA A 249 21.43 -6.10 -25.14
C ALA A 249 20.83 -5.40 -23.90
N ASP A 250 20.29 -4.20 -24.05
CA ASP A 250 19.65 -3.43 -22.98
C ASP A 250 18.39 -4.13 -22.47
N TYR A 251 17.55 -4.64 -23.38
CA TYR A 251 16.39 -5.46 -23.03
C TYR A 251 16.81 -6.70 -22.22
N ALA A 252 17.86 -7.41 -22.67
CA ALA A 252 18.36 -8.58 -21.95
C ALA A 252 18.88 -8.22 -20.56
N LYS A 253 19.60 -7.10 -20.42
CA LYS A 253 20.10 -6.58 -19.14
C LYS A 253 18.95 -6.20 -18.20
N ALA A 254 17.93 -5.52 -18.70
CA ALA A 254 16.75 -5.15 -17.91
C ALA A 254 15.99 -6.40 -17.43
N CYS A 255 15.76 -7.37 -18.31
CA CYS A 255 15.11 -8.63 -17.94
C CYS A 255 15.92 -9.43 -16.91
N ASP A 256 17.25 -9.45 -17.03
CA ASP A 256 18.14 -10.16 -16.09
C ASP A 256 18.14 -9.49 -14.70
N ALA A 257 18.11 -8.16 -14.66
CA ALA A 257 17.96 -7.40 -13.42
C ALA A 257 16.62 -7.69 -12.73
N ASP A 258 15.52 -7.63 -13.47
CA ASP A 258 14.17 -7.93 -12.96
C ASP A 258 14.07 -9.39 -12.47
N PHE A 259 14.62 -10.34 -13.23
CA PHE A 259 14.65 -11.75 -12.84
C PHE A 259 15.48 -11.98 -11.58
N SER A 260 16.66 -11.34 -11.48
CA SER A 260 17.53 -11.45 -10.30
C SER A 260 16.91 -10.84 -9.05
N ALA A 261 16.19 -9.72 -9.19
CA ALA A 261 15.42 -9.12 -8.11
C ALA A 261 14.29 -10.07 -7.63
N ALA A 262 13.52 -10.64 -8.56
CA ALA A 262 12.48 -11.61 -8.25
C ALA A 262 13.04 -12.90 -7.59
N LEU A 263 14.22 -13.36 -8.02
CA LEU A 263 14.89 -14.53 -7.43
C LEU A 263 15.32 -14.26 -5.98
N THR A 264 15.87 -13.07 -5.73
CA THR A 264 16.27 -12.63 -4.38
C THR A 264 15.06 -12.52 -3.46
N GLU A 265 13.98 -11.88 -3.91
CA GLU A 265 12.74 -11.74 -3.14
C GLU A 265 12.14 -13.11 -2.77
N ASN A 266 12.09 -14.04 -3.73
CA ASN A 266 11.57 -15.38 -3.48
C ASN A 266 12.44 -16.18 -2.52
N ARG A 267 13.77 -16.02 -2.57
CA ARG A 267 14.70 -16.66 -1.63
C ARG A 267 14.45 -16.20 -0.20
N GLU A 268 14.26 -14.90 0.02
CA GLU A 268 13.93 -14.36 1.34
C GLU A 268 12.56 -14.87 1.85
N LYS A 269 11.56 -14.97 0.96
CA LYS A 269 10.25 -15.54 1.30
C LYS A 269 10.37 -17.00 1.74
N MET A 270 11.20 -17.80 1.05
CA MET A 270 11.46 -19.19 1.42
C MET A 270 12.16 -19.31 2.78
N GLU A 271 13.17 -18.48 3.04
CA GLU A 271 13.89 -18.48 4.32
C GLU A 271 12.97 -18.10 5.50
N LYS A 272 12.14 -17.07 5.32
CA LYS A 272 11.11 -16.68 6.31
C LYS A 272 10.09 -17.79 6.54
N ALA A 273 9.65 -18.48 5.48
CA ALA A 273 8.73 -19.60 5.60
C ALA A 273 9.35 -20.80 6.34
N GLN A 274 10.63 -21.08 6.08
CA GLN A 274 11.38 -22.12 6.78
C GLN A 274 11.53 -21.80 8.28
N GLY A 275 11.89 -20.57 8.64
CA GLY A 275 11.97 -20.16 10.04
C GLY A 275 10.64 -20.32 10.79
N ARG A 276 9.51 -20.01 10.14
CA ARG A 276 8.17 -20.25 10.71
C ARG A 276 7.86 -21.73 10.92
N LEU A 277 8.32 -22.61 10.02
CA LEU A 277 8.15 -24.06 10.19
C LEU A 277 8.94 -24.57 11.41
N ASP A 278 10.15 -24.06 11.63
CA ASP A 278 10.99 -24.45 12.77
C ASP A 278 10.37 -23.99 14.11
N GLU A 279 9.82 -22.77 14.16
CA GLU A 279 9.07 -22.26 15.32
C GLU A 279 7.83 -23.11 15.63
N LEU A 280 7.04 -23.45 14.60
CA LEU A 280 5.84 -24.27 14.77
C LEU A 280 6.18 -25.69 15.24
N THR A 281 7.27 -26.26 14.72
CA THR A 281 7.77 -27.57 15.15
C THR A 281 8.17 -27.55 16.63
N THR A 282 8.84 -26.47 17.07
CA THR A 282 9.20 -26.29 18.48
C THR A 282 7.95 -26.22 19.38
N LYS A 283 6.96 -25.41 18.99
CA LYS A 283 5.68 -25.31 19.71
C LYS A 283 4.92 -26.64 19.75
N LEU A 284 4.96 -27.42 18.68
CA LEU A 284 4.33 -28.75 18.64
C LEU A 284 4.93 -29.69 19.69
N VAL A 285 6.26 -29.71 19.81
CA VAL A 285 6.96 -30.52 20.82
C VAL A 285 6.60 -30.08 22.24
N GLU A 286 6.51 -28.77 22.50
CA GLU A 286 6.09 -28.25 23.81
C GLU A 286 4.66 -28.69 24.18
N GLN A 287 3.73 -28.60 23.23
CA GLN A 287 2.34 -29.02 23.45
C GLN A 287 2.24 -30.53 23.66
N GLN A 288 3.00 -31.35 22.92
CA GLN A 288 3.05 -32.79 23.15
C GLN A 288 3.51 -33.13 24.57
N ARG A 289 4.56 -32.48 25.07
CA ARG A 289 5.03 -32.67 26.46
C ARG A 289 3.99 -32.29 27.50
N ALA A 290 3.27 -31.19 27.27
CA ALA A 290 2.20 -30.75 28.17
C ALA A 290 1.06 -31.78 28.25
N VAL A 291 0.67 -32.37 27.11
CA VAL A 291 -0.33 -33.44 27.06
C VAL A 291 0.15 -34.67 27.82
N GLU A 292 1.39 -35.14 27.58
CA GLU A 292 1.95 -36.29 28.29
C GLU A 292 2.00 -36.08 29.81
N GLN A 293 2.36 -34.87 30.26
CA GLN A 293 2.35 -34.52 31.68
C GLN A 293 0.93 -34.58 32.26
N ALA A 294 -0.05 -33.98 31.58
CA ALA A 294 -1.45 -33.97 32.01
C ALA A 294 -2.03 -35.39 32.10
N GLU A 295 -1.73 -36.25 31.12
CA GLU A 295 -2.12 -37.66 31.14
C GLU A 295 -1.48 -38.45 32.30
N GLY A 296 -0.22 -38.14 32.62
CA GLY A 296 0.48 -38.73 33.75
C GLY A 296 -0.16 -38.34 35.09
N GLU A 297 -0.53 -37.06 35.25
CA GLU A 297 -1.25 -36.57 36.42
C GLU A 297 -2.64 -37.20 36.54
N PHE A 298 -3.38 -37.28 35.43
CA PHE A 298 -4.69 -37.91 35.39
C PHE A 298 -4.62 -39.38 35.82
N ARG A 299 -3.66 -40.16 35.28
CA ARG A 299 -3.45 -41.56 35.69
C ARG A 299 -3.19 -41.70 37.18
N ARG A 300 -2.33 -40.85 37.75
CA ARG A 300 -2.05 -40.85 39.20
C ARG A 300 -3.30 -40.54 40.04
N LEU A 301 -4.15 -39.63 39.58
CA LEU A 301 -5.43 -39.32 40.25
C LEU A 301 -6.40 -40.50 40.18
N VAL A 302 -6.50 -41.17 39.03
CA VAL A 302 -7.35 -42.35 38.85
C VAL A 302 -6.88 -43.51 39.73
N GLU A 303 -5.57 -43.79 39.79
CA GLU A 303 -5.02 -44.84 40.66
C GLU A 303 -5.34 -44.57 42.13
N ARG A 304 -5.23 -43.31 42.57
CA ARG A 304 -5.57 -42.89 43.94
C ARG A 304 -7.07 -42.89 44.23
N ALA A 305 -7.92 -42.71 43.22
CA ALA A 305 -9.38 -42.65 43.40
C ALA A 305 -9.93 -43.93 44.05
N SER A 306 -9.44 -45.11 43.66
CA SER A 306 -9.85 -46.40 44.25
C SER A 306 -9.56 -46.48 45.75
N THR A 307 -8.37 -46.04 46.18
CA THR A 307 -7.97 -46.00 47.59
C THR A 307 -8.71 -44.92 48.38
N HIS A 308 -9.03 -43.80 47.74
CA HIS A 308 -9.76 -42.70 48.35
C HIS A 308 -11.22 -43.06 48.60
N GLN A 309 -11.88 -43.72 47.63
CA GLN A 309 -13.25 -44.21 47.78
C GLN A 309 -13.35 -45.19 48.95
N GLN A 310 -12.47 -46.19 49.04
CA GLN A 310 -12.44 -47.14 50.15
C GLN A 310 -12.22 -46.45 51.51
N ARG A 311 -11.43 -45.36 51.54
CA ARG A 311 -11.23 -44.58 52.76
C ARG A 311 -12.51 -43.86 53.20
N LEU A 312 -13.25 -43.28 52.26
CA LEU A 312 -14.51 -42.58 52.54
C LEU A 312 -15.63 -43.55 52.94
N GLU A 313 -15.69 -44.72 52.31
CA GLU A 313 -16.63 -45.80 52.70
C GLU A 313 -16.38 -46.22 54.16
N ARG A 314 -15.12 -46.43 54.55
CA ARG A 314 -14.76 -46.72 55.95
C ARG A 314 -15.13 -45.60 56.91
N GLU A 315 -14.91 -44.34 56.53
CA GLU A 315 -15.28 -43.19 57.37
C GLU A 315 -16.80 -43.17 57.63
N PHE A 316 -17.61 -43.50 56.62
CA PHE A 316 -19.06 -43.59 56.78
C PHE A 316 -19.45 -44.76 57.70
N ASP A 317 -18.84 -45.93 57.52
CA ASP A 317 -19.06 -47.10 58.39
C ASP A 317 -18.67 -46.81 59.84
N ASP A 318 -17.56 -46.11 60.05
CA ASP A 318 -17.08 -45.74 61.38
C ASP A 318 -18.01 -44.73 62.06
N MET A 319 -18.61 -43.82 61.29
CA MET A 319 -19.64 -42.90 61.78
C MET A 319 -20.88 -43.65 62.30
N LEU A 320 -21.33 -44.70 61.61
CA LEU A 320 -22.47 -45.52 62.03
C LEU A 320 -22.19 -46.35 63.29
N LYS A 321 -20.92 -46.60 63.63
CA LYS A 321 -20.53 -47.33 64.86
C LYS A 321 -20.46 -46.44 66.10
N ILE A 322 -20.56 -45.11 65.95
CA ILE A 322 -20.47 -44.18 67.08
C ILE A 322 -21.69 -44.38 67.98
N HIS A 323 -21.46 -44.59 69.29
CA HIS A 323 -22.53 -44.74 70.26
C HIS A 323 -23.41 -43.48 70.30
N GLY A 324 -24.72 -43.65 70.17
CA GLY A 324 -25.69 -42.56 70.11
C GLY A 324 -26.02 -42.10 68.68
N VAL A 325 -25.36 -42.62 67.65
CA VAL A 325 -25.82 -42.50 66.25
C VAL A 325 -26.81 -43.62 65.96
N LYS A 326 -28.02 -43.24 65.54
CA LYS A 326 -29.07 -44.15 65.11
C LYS A 326 -28.98 -44.47 63.62
N ASP A 327 -28.72 -43.45 62.80
CA ASP A 327 -28.64 -43.56 61.35
C ASP A 327 -27.86 -42.38 60.74
N ALA A 328 -27.36 -42.54 59.51
CA ALA A 328 -26.74 -41.47 58.75
C ALA A 328 -27.18 -41.51 57.28
N ILE A 329 -27.56 -40.35 56.74
CA ILE A 329 -28.07 -40.19 55.38
C ILE A 329 -27.19 -39.19 54.64
N VAL A 330 -26.66 -39.58 53.48
CA VAL A 330 -25.87 -38.68 52.64
C VAL A 330 -26.78 -37.99 51.63
N LEU A 331 -26.82 -36.65 51.70
CA LEU A 331 -27.48 -35.78 50.73
C LEU A 331 -26.42 -35.08 49.86
N PRO A 332 -26.80 -34.48 48.71
CA PRO A 332 -25.82 -33.86 47.80
C PRO A 332 -24.91 -32.80 48.43
N GLU A 333 -25.38 -32.11 49.48
CA GLU A 333 -24.62 -31.01 50.11
C GLU A 333 -24.20 -31.28 51.56
N CYS A 334 -24.77 -32.29 52.22
CA CYS A 334 -24.49 -32.58 53.62
C CYS A 334 -24.71 -34.04 54.00
N ILE A 335 -24.11 -34.45 55.11
CA ILE A 335 -24.39 -35.70 55.80
C ILE A 335 -25.35 -35.38 56.94
N VAL A 336 -26.49 -36.07 56.96
CA VAL A 336 -27.51 -35.95 57.98
C VAL A 336 -27.37 -37.11 58.94
N VAL A 337 -27.01 -36.83 60.19
CA VAL A 337 -26.85 -37.84 61.25
C VAL A 337 -28.02 -37.75 62.20
N LEU A 338 -28.72 -38.87 62.37
CA LEU A 338 -29.82 -39.02 63.31
C LEU A 338 -29.29 -39.70 64.57
N THR A 339 -29.59 -39.15 65.73
CA THR A 339 -29.12 -39.68 67.00
C THR A 339 -30.19 -40.54 67.67
N ASP A 340 -29.78 -41.35 68.64
CA ASP A 340 -30.67 -41.86 69.68
C ASP A 340 -31.07 -40.74 70.65
N CYS A 341 -31.89 -41.06 71.65
CA CYS A 341 -32.28 -40.10 72.67
C CYS A 341 -31.04 -39.66 73.47
N MET A 342 -30.72 -38.37 73.41
CA MET A 342 -29.56 -37.77 74.06
C MET A 342 -29.90 -37.20 75.42
N TYR A 343 -28.91 -37.15 76.30
CA TYR A 343 -29.05 -36.66 77.67
C TYR A 343 -27.94 -35.67 78.01
N VAL A 344 -28.25 -34.67 78.81
CA VAL A 344 -27.24 -33.78 79.42
C VAL A 344 -27.24 -34.01 80.92
N GLU A 345 -26.05 -34.10 81.52
CA GLU A 345 -25.92 -34.11 82.97
C GLU A 345 -26.00 -32.67 83.50
N ASP A 346 -26.92 -32.43 84.42
CA ASP A 346 -27.05 -31.15 85.08
C ASP A 346 -25.94 -30.99 86.14
N PRO A 347 -25.03 -30.00 86.01
CA PRO A 347 -23.89 -29.88 86.91
C PRO A 347 -24.28 -29.49 88.33
N ARG A 348 -25.53 -29.11 88.59
CA ARG A 348 -26.02 -28.71 89.92
C ARG A 348 -26.31 -29.91 90.80
N ASP A 349 -26.96 -30.93 90.24
CA ASP A 349 -27.49 -32.09 90.96
C ASP A 349 -27.01 -33.44 90.40
N HIS A 350 -26.20 -33.43 89.34
CA HIS A 350 -25.71 -34.59 88.60
C HIS A 350 -26.82 -35.50 88.05
N GLN A 351 -28.05 -34.99 87.93
CA GLN A 351 -29.15 -35.71 87.32
C GLN A 351 -29.12 -35.53 85.81
N LYS A 352 -29.52 -36.58 85.09
CA LYS A 352 -29.64 -36.53 83.63
C LYS A 352 -30.94 -35.86 83.24
N ARG A 353 -30.87 -34.93 82.31
CA ARG A 353 -32.01 -34.32 81.64
C ARG A 353 -32.10 -34.81 80.21
N GLU A 354 -33.30 -35.18 79.78
CA GLU A 354 -33.55 -35.67 78.43
C GLU A 354 -33.54 -34.50 77.44
N ILE A 355 -32.58 -34.48 76.52
CA ILE A 355 -32.59 -33.57 75.38
C ILE A 355 -33.59 -34.08 74.34
N GLY A 356 -33.54 -35.38 74.04
CA GLY A 356 -34.35 -36.03 73.02
C GLY A 356 -33.52 -36.48 71.81
N PHE A 357 -34.21 -36.77 70.70
CA PHE A 357 -33.57 -37.17 69.44
C PHE A 357 -33.07 -35.94 68.69
N MET A 358 -31.84 -35.98 68.19
CA MET A 358 -31.22 -34.91 67.45
C MET A 358 -30.96 -35.31 66.00
N ARG A 359 -30.91 -34.30 65.13
CA ARG A 359 -30.47 -34.39 63.75
C ARG A 359 -29.33 -33.41 63.51
N PHE A 360 -28.15 -33.92 63.18
CA PHE A 360 -27.01 -33.11 62.78
C PHE A 360 -26.93 -33.04 61.27
N GLU A 361 -26.82 -31.85 60.70
CA GLU A 361 -26.54 -31.63 59.28
C GLU A 361 -25.11 -31.11 59.16
N ILE A 362 -24.24 -31.93 58.59
CA ILE A 362 -22.81 -31.68 58.47
C ILE A 362 -22.49 -31.43 57.00
N PRO A 363 -22.02 -30.24 56.60
CA PRO A 363 -21.82 -29.93 55.19
C PRO A 363 -20.67 -30.74 54.58
N LEU A 364 -20.84 -31.18 53.33
CA LEU A 364 -19.76 -31.79 52.53
C LEU A 364 -18.76 -30.72 52.05
N LYS A 365 -19.19 -29.45 51.99
CA LYS A 365 -18.36 -28.28 51.65
C LYS A 365 -18.64 -27.13 52.61
N GLY A 366 -17.60 -26.55 53.20
CA GLY A 366 -17.73 -25.47 54.20
C GLY A 366 -17.80 -26.02 55.63
N SER A 367 -18.30 -25.20 56.57
CA SER A 367 -18.25 -25.50 58.01
C SER A 367 -19.53 -25.18 58.79
N ASP A 368 -20.62 -24.77 58.13
CA ASP A 368 -21.87 -24.36 58.80
C ASP A 368 -22.72 -25.58 59.23
N ILE A 369 -22.34 -26.21 60.34
CA ILE A 369 -23.06 -27.33 60.93
C ILE A 369 -24.36 -26.86 61.57
N ARG A 370 -25.43 -27.65 61.40
CA ARG A 370 -26.72 -27.42 62.04
C ARG A 370 -27.15 -28.60 62.89
N CYS A 371 -27.69 -28.34 64.07
CA CYS A 371 -28.17 -29.34 65.01
C CYS A 371 -29.64 -29.05 65.35
N PHE A 372 -30.53 -29.97 64.99
CA PHE A 372 -31.96 -29.83 65.22
C PHE A 372 -32.45 -30.88 66.21
N ASN A 373 -33.06 -30.43 67.29
CA ASN A 373 -33.84 -31.32 68.16
C ASN A 373 -35.16 -31.68 67.50
N LEU A 374 -35.42 -32.98 67.38
CA LEU A 374 -36.59 -33.58 66.77
C LEU A 374 -37.69 -33.92 67.79
N THR A 375 -37.36 -33.95 69.08
CA THR A 375 -38.32 -34.25 70.16
C THR A 375 -38.98 -32.97 70.67
N ARG A 376 -38.18 -32.02 71.15
CA ARG A 376 -38.66 -30.79 71.81
C ARG A 376 -37.63 -29.67 71.75
N ARG A 377 -38.03 -28.45 72.08
CA ARG A 377 -37.09 -27.35 72.31
C ARG A 377 -37.09 -27.00 73.79
N GLY A 378 -35.93 -26.57 74.29
CA GLY A 378 -35.78 -26.10 75.66
C GLY A 378 -36.38 -24.71 75.87
N ASN A 379 -35.98 -24.06 76.96
CA ASN A 379 -36.45 -22.74 77.32
C ASN A 379 -36.14 -21.70 76.23
N ASN A 380 -37.02 -20.72 76.10
CA ASN A 380 -36.77 -19.54 75.29
C ASN A 380 -35.98 -18.52 76.12
N LEU A 381 -34.76 -18.23 75.71
CA LEU A 381 -33.88 -17.28 76.40
C LEU A 381 -34.17 -15.80 76.08
N GLY A 382 -35.21 -15.53 75.27
CA GLY A 382 -35.56 -14.19 74.83
C GLY A 382 -34.61 -13.63 73.75
N GLY A 383 -34.98 -12.47 73.19
CA GLY A 383 -34.20 -11.81 72.14
C GLY A 383 -34.06 -12.63 70.85
N SER A 384 -32.89 -12.57 70.21
CA SER A 384 -32.58 -13.28 68.96
C SER A 384 -32.16 -14.74 69.13
N ILE A 385 -32.09 -15.25 70.36
CA ILE A 385 -31.58 -16.61 70.67
C ILE A 385 -32.68 -17.67 70.49
N GLY A 386 -33.93 -17.32 70.81
CA GLY A 386 -35.10 -18.20 70.66
C GLY A 386 -35.08 -19.43 71.58
N ALA A 387 -35.97 -20.38 71.30
CA ALA A 387 -36.01 -21.66 72.01
C ALA A 387 -34.87 -22.58 71.55
N LEU A 388 -34.08 -23.05 72.51
CA LEU A 388 -32.88 -23.84 72.26
C LEU A 388 -33.21 -25.24 71.73
N HIS A 389 -32.38 -25.76 70.83
CA HIS A 389 -32.45 -27.17 70.43
C HIS A 389 -31.73 -28.07 71.45
N ALA A 390 -30.67 -27.57 72.07
CA ALA A 390 -29.93 -28.22 73.15
C ALA A 390 -29.15 -27.16 73.94
N PRO A 391 -28.52 -27.47 75.09
CA PRO A 391 -27.86 -26.46 75.94
C PRO A 391 -26.81 -25.59 75.21
N HIS A 392 -26.12 -26.13 74.20
CA HIS A 392 -25.18 -25.39 73.36
C HIS A 392 -25.65 -25.21 71.90
N VAL A 393 -26.96 -25.31 71.64
CA VAL A 393 -27.52 -25.18 70.29
C VAL A 393 -28.65 -24.17 70.29
N MET A 394 -28.36 -23.01 69.70
CA MET A 394 -29.24 -21.85 69.63
C MET A 394 -30.50 -22.14 68.82
N GLY A 395 -31.53 -21.27 68.91
CA GLY A 395 -32.78 -21.44 68.16
C GLY A 395 -32.64 -21.41 66.63
N SER A 396 -31.49 -20.96 66.11
CA SER A 396 -31.10 -21.02 64.70
C SER A 396 -30.51 -22.39 64.27
N ALA A 397 -30.50 -23.36 65.18
CA ALA A 397 -29.84 -24.66 65.04
C ALA A 397 -28.32 -24.60 64.90
N ARG A 398 -27.67 -23.43 65.09
CA ARG A 398 -26.20 -23.36 65.11
C ARG A 398 -25.67 -23.75 66.50
N PRO A 399 -24.77 -24.74 66.60
CA PRO A 399 -24.08 -25.01 67.84
C PRO A 399 -23.10 -23.89 68.17
N CYS A 400 -22.99 -23.48 69.43
CA CYS A 400 -21.90 -22.62 69.89
C CYS A 400 -20.69 -23.51 70.19
N LEU A 401 -19.79 -23.66 69.22
CA LEU A 401 -18.72 -24.66 69.26
C LEU A 401 -17.54 -24.31 70.18
N GLY A 402 -17.43 -23.05 70.64
CA GLY A 402 -16.33 -22.61 71.49
C GLY A 402 -14.97 -22.91 70.85
N ASP A 403 -14.09 -23.61 71.57
CA ASP A 403 -12.77 -23.99 71.07
C ASP A 403 -12.82 -24.99 69.89
N MET A 404 -13.91 -25.75 69.73
CA MET A 404 -14.09 -26.66 68.59
C MET A 404 -14.37 -25.94 67.27
N ASP A 405 -14.69 -24.64 67.29
CA ASP A 405 -14.94 -23.85 66.07
C ASP A 405 -13.73 -23.85 65.11
N LYS A 406 -12.52 -24.09 65.63
CA LYS A 406 -11.30 -24.23 64.83
C LYS A 406 -10.98 -25.66 64.41
N LEU A 407 -11.31 -26.64 65.25
CA LEU A 407 -10.99 -28.06 65.03
C LEU A 407 -11.92 -28.70 64.00
N ILE A 408 -13.21 -28.40 64.08
CA ILE A 408 -14.23 -28.98 63.21
C ILE A 408 -13.98 -28.66 61.73
N PRO A 409 -13.70 -27.40 61.32
CA PRO A 409 -13.37 -27.10 59.92
C PRO A 409 -12.17 -27.87 59.39
N GLN A 410 -11.16 -28.12 60.23
CA GLN A 410 -10.00 -28.92 59.85
C GLN A 410 -10.40 -30.38 59.58
N TYR A 411 -11.17 -31.00 60.47
CA TYR A 411 -11.63 -32.38 60.25
C TYR A 411 -12.56 -32.50 59.05
N LEU A 412 -13.39 -31.50 58.77
CA LEU A 412 -14.20 -31.46 57.54
C LEU A 412 -13.33 -31.39 56.28
N ALA A 413 -12.28 -30.57 56.27
CA ALA A 413 -11.32 -30.51 55.15
C ALA A 413 -10.58 -31.84 54.94
N GLU A 414 -10.31 -32.57 56.02
CA GLU A 414 -9.69 -33.90 55.99
C GLU A 414 -10.68 -35.03 55.66
N HIS A 415 -11.99 -34.73 55.51
CA HIS A 415 -13.08 -35.69 55.34
C HIS A 415 -13.22 -36.68 56.51
N ARG A 416 -12.96 -36.22 57.73
CA ARG A 416 -13.05 -37.01 58.98
C ARG A 416 -14.40 -36.81 59.68
N TYR A 417 -15.48 -37.16 58.98
CA TYR A 417 -16.86 -36.92 59.44
C TYR A 417 -17.24 -37.69 60.71
N ALA A 418 -16.76 -38.91 60.91
CA ALA A 418 -17.00 -39.69 62.13
C ALA A 418 -16.41 -38.98 63.36
N THR A 419 -15.24 -38.37 63.20
CA THR A 419 -14.62 -37.56 64.26
C THR A 419 -15.48 -36.34 64.60
N VAL A 420 -15.98 -35.63 63.57
CA VAL A 420 -16.87 -34.46 63.77
C VAL A 420 -18.17 -34.87 64.49
N VAL A 421 -18.81 -35.96 64.09
CA VAL A 421 -20.02 -36.48 64.74
C VAL A 421 -19.77 -36.81 66.21
N SER A 422 -18.65 -37.47 66.51
CA SER A 422 -18.29 -37.83 67.89
C SER A 422 -18.16 -36.57 68.76
N LEU A 423 -17.46 -35.55 68.26
CA LEU A 423 -17.30 -34.26 68.96
C LEU A 423 -18.64 -33.54 69.16
N LEU A 424 -19.53 -33.55 68.16
CA LEU A 424 -20.86 -32.95 68.27
C LEU A 424 -21.73 -33.67 69.30
N LEU A 425 -21.70 -35.01 69.33
CA LEU A 425 -22.43 -35.80 70.31
C LEU A 425 -21.96 -35.51 71.74
N GLU A 426 -20.65 -35.44 71.95
CA GLU A 426 -20.07 -35.09 73.24
C GLU A 426 -20.44 -33.66 73.64
N HIS A 427 -20.27 -32.71 72.73
CA HIS A 427 -20.57 -31.29 72.96
C HIS A 427 -22.03 -31.03 73.35
N VAL A 428 -22.97 -31.68 72.69
CA VAL A 428 -24.41 -31.51 72.95
C VAL A 428 -24.82 -32.11 74.30
N GLN A 429 -24.11 -33.14 74.78
CA GLN A 429 -24.39 -33.82 76.05
C GLN A 429 -23.65 -33.22 77.24
N HIS A 430 -22.74 -32.27 76.99
CA HIS A 430 -21.99 -31.59 78.04
C HIS A 430 -22.51 -30.16 78.20
N PHE A 431 -22.59 -29.68 79.44
CA PHE A 431 -22.91 -28.29 79.72
C PHE A 431 -21.87 -27.70 80.67
N ASN A 432 -21.07 -26.77 80.15
CA ASN A 432 -20.17 -25.97 80.95
C ASN A 432 -20.81 -24.61 81.21
N TRP A 433 -20.94 -24.26 82.49
CA TRP A 433 -21.48 -22.97 82.90
C TRP A 433 -20.37 -22.01 83.28
N ASP A 434 -20.46 -20.78 82.80
CA ASP A 434 -19.62 -19.66 83.23
C ASP A 434 -20.48 -18.66 84.04
N ASN A 435 -19.86 -17.62 84.59
CA ASN A 435 -20.59 -16.62 85.39
C ASN A 435 -21.64 -15.82 84.61
N ARG A 436 -21.80 -16.01 83.29
CA ARG A 436 -22.74 -15.25 82.44
C ARG A 436 -24.02 -16.03 82.10
N HIS A 437 -24.00 -17.36 82.21
CA HIS A 437 -25.11 -18.23 81.83
C HIS A 437 -25.39 -19.23 82.94
N THR A 438 -26.60 -19.17 83.53
CA THR A 438 -26.93 -20.08 84.63
C THR A 438 -27.54 -21.38 84.11
N PRO A 439 -27.26 -22.54 84.73
CA PRO A 439 -27.86 -23.81 84.34
C PRO A 439 -29.39 -23.78 84.28
N GLU A 440 -30.07 -23.00 85.14
CA GLU A 440 -31.54 -22.84 85.13
C GLU A 440 -32.05 -22.39 83.76
N GLN A 441 -31.33 -21.43 83.15
CA GLN A 441 -31.74 -20.84 81.88
C GLN A 441 -31.72 -21.88 80.75
N PHE A 442 -30.68 -22.72 80.72
CA PHE A 442 -30.40 -23.62 79.60
C PHE A 442 -30.93 -25.04 79.79
N LEU A 443 -31.05 -25.51 81.05
CA LEU A 443 -31.34 -26.90 81.37
C LEU A 443 -32.78 -27.14 81.88
N ASP A 444 -33.42 -26.17 82.54
CA ASP A 444 -34.76 -26.40 83.14
C ASP A 444 -35.87 -26.65 82.10
N GLY A 445 -35.63 -26.27 80.84
CA GLY A 445 -36.53 -26.58 79.73
C GLY A 445 -36.49 -28.04 79.27
N PHE A 446 -35.55 -28.84 79.80
CA PHE A 446 -35.40 -30.25 79.52
C PHE A 446 -35.81 -31.08 80.75
N PRO A 447 -36.69 -32.09 80.56
CA PRO A 447 -37.22 -32.86 81.68
C PRO A 447 -36.14 -33.72 82.34
N LEU A 448 -36.21 -33.83 83.66
CA LEU A 448 -35.42 -34.81 84.40
C LEU A 448 -35.80 -36.22 83.96
N VAL A 449 -34.81 -37.06 83.72
CA VAL A 449 -35.03 -38.48 83.50
C VAL A 449 -35.39 -39.07 84.86
N GLU A 450 -36.62 -39.58 85.00
CA GLU A 450 -36.96 -40.38 86.18
C GLU A 450 -36.02 -41.58 86.22
N THR A 451 -35.06 -41.56 87.14
CA THR A 451 -34.33 -42.77 87.49
C THR A 451 -35.35 -43.71 88.10
N THR A 452 -35.92 -44.59 87.27
CA THR A 452 -36.52 -45.82 87.79
C THR A 452 -35.42 -46.52 88.56
N VAL A 453 -35.42 -46.33 89.89
CA VAL A 453 -34.63 -47.11 90.82
C VAL A 453 -35.04 -48.54 90.51
N SER A 454 -34.14 -49.31 89.90
CA SER A 454 -34.34 -50.73 89.75
C SER A 454 -34.37 -51.31 91.16
N ASP A 455 -35.56 -51.41 91.73
CA ASP A 455 -35.79 -52.15 92.96
C ASP A 455 -35.14 -53.52 92.81
N GLY A 456 -34.27 -53.84 93.76
CA GLY A 456 -33.42 -55.00 93.73
C GLY A 456 -34.21 -56.28 93.49
N VAL A 457 -33.85 -57.01 92.44
CA VAL A 457 -34.08 -58.45 92.39
C VAL A 457 -33.09 -59.06 93.38
N ALA A 458 -33.60 -59.35 94.58
CA ALA A 458 -32.97 -60.25 95.52
C ALA A 458 -32.79 -61.64 94.88
N SER A 459 -31.69 -62.29 95.25
CA SER A 459 -31.35 -63.68 94.97
C SER A 459 -32.50 -64.67 95.18
N ALA A 460 -32.59 -65.65 94.28
CA ALA A 460 -32.80 -67.06 94.63
C ALA A 460 -31.85 -67.90 93.77
#